data_AF-L9YIA9-F1
#
_entry.id   AF-L9YIA9-F1
#
_cell.length_a   1.000
_cell.length_b   1.000
_cell.length_c   1.000
_cell.angle_alpha   90.00
_cell.angle_beta   90.00
_cell.angle_gamma   90.00
#
_symmetry.space_group_name_H-M   'P 1'
#
loop_
_entity.id
_entity.type
_entity.pdbx_description
1 polymer ?
#
loop_
_entity_poly.entity_id
_entity_poly.type
_entity_poly.pdbx_seq_one_letter_code
_entity_poly.pdbx_strand_id
1 'polypeptide(L)'
;MTVSDTITVHVWQGDRRDSYDYLLERDPDIYEVPVAETEFGKVWEVADDERVMLSESIDHHGTYAFDVPNPDRPADLYVHTNDSYHDPEDWDDPIERGLNYWREDAYEPFQTEIWGRIMLWVDRPADGDFDA
;
A
#
# COMPACT_ATOMS: atom_id res chain seq x y z
N MET A 1 -19.66 -2.36 -18.00
CA MET A 1 -18.77 -2.78 -16.92
C MET A 1 -17.38 -2.49 -17.42
N THR A 2 -16.87 -1.29 -17.13
CA THR A 2 -15.46 -0.98 -17.29
C THR A 2 -14.72 -1.91 -16.33
N VAL A 3 -13.81 -2.71 -16.84
CA VAL A 3 -12.93 -3.52 -16.00
C VAL A 3 -11.97 -2.52 -15.36
N SER A 4 -12.07 -2.31 -14.04
CA SER A 4 -11.10 -1.49 -13.31
C SER A 4 -9.72 -2.12 -13.48
N ASP A 5 -8.73 -1.29 -13.81
CA ASP A 5 -7.34 -1.73 -13.90
C ASP A 5 -6.88 -2.14 -12.49
N THR A 6 -6.24 -3.31 -12.35
CA THR A 6 -5.72 -3.79 -11.06
C THR A 6 -4.22 -3.96 -11.11
N ILE A 7 -3.60 -3.85 -9.95
CA ILE A 7 -2.17 -4.03 -9.74
C ILE A 7 -1.95 -5.09 -8.68
N THR A 8 -1.09 -6.05 -9.02
CA THR A 8 -0.66 -7.09 -8.10
C THR A 8 0.28 -6.49 -7.05
N VAL A 9 -0.05 -6.68 -5.78
CA VAL A 9 0.77 -6.29 -4.64
C VAL A 9 1.08 -7.54 -3.82
N HIS A 10 2.37 -7.78 -3.59
CA HIS A 10 2.86 -8.79 -2.65
C HIS A 10 2.98 -8.16 -1.27
N VAL A 11 2.39 -8.82 -0.27
CA VAL A 11 2.42 -8.39 1.12
C VAL A 11 2.91 -9.54 1.98
N TRP A 12 3.96 -9.30 2.76
CA TRP A 12 4.33 -10.19 3.84
C TRP A 12 3.88 -9.59 5.16
N GLN A 13 3.18 -10.38 5.97
CA GLN A 13 2.71 -9.97 7.29
C GLN A 13 3.28 -10.89 8.37
N GLY A 14 3.89 -10.27 9.39
CA GLY A 14 4.46 -10.93 10.55
C GLY A 14 3.96 -10.32 11.86
N ASP A 15 4.23 -11.04 12.95
CA ASP A 15 4.05 -10.50 14.29
C ASP A 15 5.08 -9.40 14.53
N ARG A 16 4.78 -8.48 15.45
CA ARG A 16 5.67 -7.42 15.96
C ARG A 16 7.14 -7.83 16.24
N ARG A 17 7.40 -9.11 16.52
CA ARG A 17 8.74 -9.60 16.90
C ARG A 17 9.46 -10.33 15.77
N ASP A 18 8.80 -10.51 14.63
CA ASP A 18 9.38 -11.17 13.47
C ASP A 18 10.41 -10.24 12.83
N SER A 19 11.54 -10.80 12.41
CA SER A 19 12.53 -10.07 11.62
C SER A 19 12.15 -10.09 10.14
N TYR A 20 12.59 -9.08 9.38
CA TYR A 20 12.32 -9.03 7.95
C TYR A 20 12.93 -10.21 7.17
N ASP A 21 14.13 -10.67 7.54
CA ASP A 21 14.73 -11.87 6.94
C ASP A 21 13.82 -13.09 7.09
N TYR A 22 13.29 -13.31 8.29
CA TYR A 22 12.37 -14.41 8.56
C TYR A 22 11.03 -14.24 7.84
N LEU A 23 10.56 -12.99 7.75
CA LEU A 23 9.32 -12.65 7.08
C LEU A 23 9.42 -12.93 5.57
N LEU A 24 10.53 -12.56 4.94
CA LEU A 24 10.78 -12.73 3.50
C LEU A 24 11.16 -14.15 3.09
N GLU A 25 11.48 -15.05 4.03
CA GLU A 25 11.62 -16.50 3.77
C GLU A 25 10.28 -17.18 3.45
N ARG A 26 9.16 -16.50 3.67
CA ARG A 26 7.80 -17.01 3.45
C ARG A 26 7.25 -16.53 2.11
N ASP A 27 6.27 -17.25 1.57
CA ASP A 27 5.51 -16.78 0.41
C ASP A 27 4.68 -15.53 0.80
N PRO A 28 4.64 -14.48 -0.05
CA PRO A 28 3.78 -13.33 0.19
C PRO A 28 2.30 -13.68 0.00
N ASP A 29 1.44 -12.95 0.70
CA ASP A 29 0.05 -12.83 0.32
C ASP A 29 -0.06 -11.94 -0.93
N ILE A 30 -0.87 -12.37 -1.90
CA ILE A 30 -1.00 -11.70 -3.19
C ILE A 30 -2.36 -11.01 -3.26
N TYR A 31 -2.34 -9.69 -3.49
CA TYR A 31 -3.53 -8.86 -3.61
C TYR A 31 -3.64 -8.26 -5.00
N GLU A 32 -4.83 -8.30 -5.58
CA GLU A 32 -5.18 -7.56 -6.80
C GLU A 32 -5.89 -6.27 -6.39
N VAL A 33 -5.13 -5.17 -6.33
CA VAL A 33 -5.62 -3.89 -5.83
C VAL A 33 -6.10 -3.03 -7.00
N PRO A 34 -7.35 -2.52 -6.99
CA PRO A 34 -7.80 -1.57 -8.01
C PRO A 34 -6.94 -0.31 -7.99
N VAL A 35 -6.63 0.21 -9.18
CA VAL A 35 -6.01 1.54 -9.31
C VAL A 35 -7.08 2.57 -9.00
N ALA A 36 -6.89 3.33 -7.93
CA ALA A 36 -7.85 4.31 -7.45
C ALA A 36 -7.97 5.49 -8.43
N GLU A 37 -9.20 5.95 -8.69
CA GLU A 37 -9.44 7.16 -9.49
C GLU A 37 -9.38 8.43 -8.61
N THR A 38 -8.18 8.83 -8.15
CA THR A 38 -8.03 10.00 -7.26
C THR A 38 -7.52 11.26 -7.97
N GLU A 39 -7.89 12.47 -7.48
CA GLU A 39 -7.16 13.70 -7.78
C GLU A 39 -6.02 13.87 -6.76
N PHE A 40 -4.84 13.34 -7.08
CA PHE A 40 -3.57 13.51 -6.33
C PHE A 40 -3.51 12.84 -4.95
N GLY A 41 -3.55 11.51 -4.87
CA GLY A 41 -3.05 10.75 -3.71
C GLY A 41 -3.74 11.04 -2.37
N LYS A 42 -4.93 11.63 -2.40
CA LYS A 42 -5.70 11.96 -1.20
C LYS A 42 -6.50 10.74 -0.76
N VAL A 43 -6.13 10.20 0.40
CA VAL A 43 -6.74 8.99 0.94
C VAL A 43 -8.26 9.08 1.02
N TRP A 44 -8.85 10.22 1.39
CA TRP A 44 -10.30 10.42 1.53
C TRP A 44 -11.08 10.44 0.21
N GLU A 45 -10.40 10.54 -0.94
CA GLU A 45 -11.03 10.50 -2.27
C GLU A 45 -11.09 9.07 -2.83
N VAL A 46 -10.34 8.13 -2.24
CA VAL A 46 -10.35 6.71 -2.63
C VAL A 46 -11.65 6.07 -2.15
N ALA A 47 -12.39 5.39 -3.04
CA ALA A 47 -13.61 4.70 -2.66
C ALA A 47 -13.30 3.43 -1.84
N ASP A 48 -14.24 2.99 -0.99
CA ASP A 48 -14.04 1.80 -0.14
C ASP A 48 -13.78 0.52 -0.96
N ASP A 49 -14.31 0.43 -2.18
CA ASP A 49 -14.08 -0.69 -3.11
C ASP A 49 -12.77 -0.60 -3.89
N GLU A 50 -12.03 0.51 -3.78
CA GLU A 50 -10.68 0.72 -4.33
C GLU A 50 -9.58 0.50 -3.28
N ARG A 51 -9.96 0.16 -2.04
CA ARG A 51 -9.05 -0.07 -0.90
C ARG A 51 -9.02 -1.55 -0.52
N VAL A 52 -7.88 -1.97 0.00
CA VAL A 52 -7.71 -3.27 0.67
C VAL A 52 -7.41 -3.03 2.15
N MET A 53 -8.25 -3.62 3.00
CA MET A 53 -8.03 -3.63 4.46
C MET A 53 -7.10 -4.80 4.83
N LEU A 54 -5.89 -4.49 5.29
CA LEU A 54 -4.95 -5.49 5.80
C LEU A 54 -5.17 -5.75 7.31
N SER A 55 -5.68 -4.77 8.03
CA SER A 55 -6.10 -4.90 9.43
C SER A 55 -7.23 -3.92 9.76
N GLU A 56 -8.28 -4.41 10.41
CA GLU A 56 -9.41 -3.59 10.90
C GLU A 56 -9.27 -3.20 12.40
N SER A 57 -8.30 -3.79 13.10
CA SER A 57 -8.10 -3.58 14.54
C SER A 57 -7.18 -2.40 14.81
N ILE A 58 -7.63 -1.44 15.62
CA ILE A 58 -6.80 -0.32 16.09
C ILE A 58 -5.70 -0.76 17.07
N ASP A 59 -5.84 -1.93 17.71
CA ASP A 59 -4.83 -2.50 18.61
C ASP A 59 -3.80 -3.36 17.86
N HIS A 60 -3.91 -3.42 16.52
CA HIS A 60 -2.98 -4.19 15.71
C HIS A 60 -1.56 -3.61 15.76
N HIS A 61 -0.59 -4.52 15.78
CA HIS A 61 0.82 -4.20 15.69
C HIS A 61 1.53 -5.35 14.98
N GLY A 62 1.97 -5.10 13.75
CA GLY A 62 2.62 -6.11 12.91
C GLY A 62 3.85 -5.56 12.20
N THR A 63 4.67 -6.49 11.74
CA THR A 63 5.82 -6.22 10.86
C THR A 63 5.40 -6.56 9.43
N TYR A 64 5.65 -5.66 8.49
CA TYR A 64 5.20 -5.80 7.11
C TYR A 64 6.34 -5.64 6.11
N ALA A 65 6.22 -6.36 4.99
CA ALA A 65 6.97 -6.06 3.78
C ALA A 65 6.03 -5.96 2.57
N PHE A 66 6.33 -5.07 1.62
CA PHE A 66 5.49 -4.80 0.46
C PHE A 66 6.32 -4.77 -0.81
N ASP A 67 5.80 -5.37 -1.88
CA ASP A 67 6.42 -5.35 -3.20
C ASP A 67 5.35 -5.30 -4.30
N VAL A 68 5.68 -4.68 -5.43
CA VAL A 68 4.82 -4.59 -6.61
C VAL A 68 5.58 -5.21 -7.78
N PRO A 69 5.40 -6.52 -8.04
CA PRO A 69 6.26 -7.30 -8.94
C PRO A 69 6.10 -6.99 -10.44
N ASN A 70 5.55 -5.82 -10.81
CA ASN A 70 5.19 -5.52 -12.19
C ASN A 70 6.20 -4.58 -12.88
N PRO A 71 7.05 -5.08 -13.80
CA PRO A 71 7.96 -4.24 -14.58
C PRO A 71 7.25 -3.43 -15.67
N ASP A 72 6.01 -3.78 -16.04
CA ASP A 72 5.32 -3.20 -17.20
C ASP A 72 4.53 -1.92 -16.87
N ARG A 73 4.27 -1.63 -15.58
CA ARG A 73 3.54 -0.42 -15.16
C ARG A 73 4.05 0.13 -13.82
N PRO A 74 4.67 1.33 -13.80
CA PRO A 74 4.94 2.02 -12.55
C PRO A 74 3.62 2.35 -11.87
N ALA A 75 3.55 2.22 -10.54
CA ALA A 75 2.38 2.52 -9.74
C ALA A 75 2.76 2.87 -8.31
N ASP A 76 2.09 3.87 -7.74
CA ASP A 76 2.41 4.32 -6.39
C ASP A 76 1.57 3.54 -5.38
N LEU A 77 2.27 2.83 -4.48
CA LEU A 77 1.63 2.09 -3.39
C LEU A 77 1.50 3.00 -2.18
N TYR A 78 0.29 3.09 -1.65
CA TYR A 78 0.04 3.84 -0.43
C TYR A 78 -0.43 2.92 0.68
N VAL A 79 0.19 3.07 1.84
CA VAL A 79 -0.16 2.36 3.06
C VAL A 79 -0.57 3.39 4.11
N HIS A 80 -1.84 3.37 4.49
CA HIS A 80 -2.38 4.25 5.52
C HIS A 80 -2.64 3.46 6.80
N THR A 81 -2.38 4.16 7.90
CA THR A 81 -2.47 3.68 9.26
C THR A 81 -3.38 4.63 9.98
N ASN A 82 -4.45 4.11 10.58
CA ASN A 82 -5.42 4.95 11.25
C ASN A 82 -5.81 4.37 12.61
N ASP A 83 -5.77 5.22 13.63
CA ASP A 83 -6.27 4.95 14.98
C ASP A 83 -7.67 5.57 15.23
N SER A 84 -8.19 6.34 14.26
CA SER A 84 -9.46 7.03 14.40
C SER A 84 -10.66 6.10 14.19
N TYR A 85 -11.59 6.19 15.14
CA TYR A 85 -12.94 5.62 15.08
C TYR A 85 -13.92 6.51 14.29
N HIS A 86 -13.42 7.57 13.63
CA HIS A 86 -14.20 8.67 13.07
C HIS A 86 -14.39 8.54 11.55
N ASP A 87 -15.29 9.38 11.02
CA ASP A 87 -15.67 9.41 9.60
C ASP A 87 -14.43 9.64 8.69
N PRO A 88 -14.42 9.16 7.43
CA PRO A 88 -13.27 9.26 6.52
C PRO A 88 -12.67 10.65 6.33
N GLU A 89 -13.47 11.69 6.58
CA GLU A 89 -13.07 13.10 6.52
C GLU A 89 -12.13 13.53 7.65
N ASP A 90 -12.11 12.78 8.76
CA ASP A 90 -11.28 13.00 9.94
C ASP A 90 -9.98 12.18 9.90
N TRP A 91 -9.70 11.48 8.80
CA TRP A 91 -8.48 10.70 8.65
C TRP A 91 -7.29 11.64 8.44
N ASP A 92 -6.31 11.57 9.35
CA ASP A 92 -5.03 12.27 9.21
C ASP A 92 -4.26 11.77 7.98
N ASP A 93 -3.16 12.45 7.63
CA ASP A 93 -2.29 12.05 6.52
C ASP A 93 -1.78 10.60 6.69
N PRO A 94 -1.54 9.86 5.59
CA PRO A 94 -0.95 8.52 5.67
C PRO A 94 0.36 8.52 6.45
N ILE A 95 0.56 7.53 7.33
CA ILE A 95 1.81 7.36 8.08
C ILE A 95 2.99 7.14 7.12
N GLU A 96 2.76 6.54 5.96
CA GLU A 96 3.71 6.50 4.85
C GLU A 96 3.21 7.38 3.69
N ARG A 97 3.86 8.53 3.48
CA ARG A 97 3.54 9.47 2.38
C ARG A 97 4.21 9.07 1.06
N GLY A 98 3.77 7.94 0.53
CA GLY A 98 4.17 7.47 -0.79
C GLY A 98 5.45 6.65 -0.73
N LEU A 99 5.28 5.34 -0.79
CA LEU A 99 6.22 4.54 -1.54
C LEU A 99 6.06 4.96 -2.99
N ASN A 100 6.84 5.97 -3.39
CA ASN A 100 7.10 6.19 -4.80
C ASN A 100 7.72 4.90 -5.30
N TYR A 101 6.99 4.18 -6.15
CA TYR A 101 7.61 3.12 -6.90
C TYR A 101 8.66 3.76 -7.80
N TRP A 102 9.93 3.57 -7.47
CA TRP A 102 11.02 4.00 -8.31
C TRP A 102 11.28 2.94 -9.36
N ARG A 103 11.07 3.37 -10.61
CA ARG A 103 11.28 2.60 -11.83
C ARG A 103 12.78 2.38 -12.05
N GLU A 104 13.42 1.48 -11.32
CA GLU A 104 14.72 0.86 -11.68
C GLU A 104 15.06 -0.38 -10.82
N ASP A 105 14.89 -1.57 -11.41
CA ASP A 105 15.55 -2.89 -11.28
C ASP A 105 16.37 -3.33 -10.02
N ALA A 106 16.31 -2.67 -8.86
CA ALA A 106 17.20 -3.00 -7.75
C ALA A 106 16.69 -2.67 -6.34
N TYR A 107 15.45 -3.02 -5.98
CA TYR A 107 15.00 -2.83 -4.60
C TYR A 107 14.46 -4.09 -3.93
N GLU A 108 14.86 -4.28 -2.68
CA GLU A 108 14.27 -5.24 -1.74
C GLU A 108 12.84 -4.78 -1.40
N PRO A 109 11.92 -5.67 -1.01
CA PRO A 109 10.58 -5.27 -0.57
C PRO A 109 10.65 -4.14 0.47
N PHE A 110 9.75 -3.16 0.39
CA PHE A 110 9.67 -2.10 1.40
C PHE A 110 9.23 -2.71 2.73
N GLN A 111 9.99 -2.44 3.78
CA GLN A 111 9.86 -3.06 5.10
C GLN A 111 9.51 -2.01 6.15
N THR A 112 8.47 -2.25 6.95
CA THR A 112 8.09 -1.34 8.04
C THR A 112 7.28 -2.04 9.15
N GLU A 113 7.28 -1.44 10.35
CA GLU A 113 6.37 -1.82 11.44
C GLU A 113 5.14 -0.91 11.40
N ILE A 114 3.94 -1.51 11.52
CA ILE A 114 2.69 -0.77 11.36
C ILE A 114 1.76 -1.03 12.56
N TRP A 115 1.20 0.07 13.09
CA TRP A 115 0.20 0.06 14.16
C TRP A 115 -1.18 0.50 13.67
N GLY A 116 -2.23 0.01 14.31
CA GLY A 116 -3.60 0.43 14.04
C GLY A 116 -4.26 -0.27 12.87
N ARG A 117 -5.33 0.35 12.35
CA ARG A 117 -5.99 -0.11 11.11
C ARG A 117 -5.07 0.12 9.93
N ILE A 118 -5.01 -0.83 9.02
CA ILE A 118 -4.07 -0.79 7.89
C ILE A 118 -4.86 -0.88 6.60
N MET A 119 -4.68 0.16 5.78
CA MET A 119 -5.32 0.33 4.49
C MET A 119 -4.28 0.41 3.40
N LEU A 120 -4.56 -0.24 2.28
CA LEU A 120 -3.72 -0.31 1.10
C LEU A 120 -4.52 0.20 -0.09
N TRP A 121 -3.94 1.09 -0.89
CA TRP A 121 -4.46 1.43 -2.22
C TRP A 121 -3.30 1.73 -3.17
N VAL A 122 -3.60 1.73 -4.46
CA VAL A 122 -2.62 1.99 -5.51
C VAL A 122 -3.13 3.15 -6.36
N ASP A 123 -2.24 4.07 -6.72
CA ASP A 123 -2.52 5.14 -7.68
C ASP A 123 -1.62 4.99 -8.91
N ARG A 124 -2.03 5.64 -10.01
CA ARG A 124 -1.12 5.86 -11.12
C ARG A 124 0.01 6.77 -10.64
N PRO A 125 1.24 6.53 -11.12
CA PRO A 125 2.33 7.42 -10.81
C PRO A 125 1.96 8.80 -11.33
N ALA A 126 2.18 9.83 -10.51
CA ALA A 126 1.94 11.19 -10.95
C ALA A 126 2.73 11.42 -12.25
N ASP A 127 2.04 11.71 -13.36
CA ASP A 127 2.66 12.01 -14.64
C ASP A 127 3.59 13.23 -14.46
N GLY A 128 4.89 12.98 -14.23
CA GLY A 128 5.89 14.00 -13.97
C GLY A 128 7.32 13.46 -14.10
N ASP A 129 7.92 13.70 -15.26
CA ASP A 129 9.35 13.57 -15.61
C ASP A 129 9.95 12.16 -15.84
N PHE A 130 9.42 11.43 -16.84
CA PHE A 130 10.24 10.42 -17.57
C PHE A 130 10.88 10.95 -18.86
N ASP A 131 10.92 12.27 -19.07
CA ASP A 131 11.66 12.91 -20.16
C ASP A 131 12.50 14.09 -19.64
N ALA A 132 13.76 13.82 -19.25
CA ALA A 132 14.87 14.78 -19.28
C ALA A 132 16.23 14.05 -19.37
#